data_AF-A0A2P6R9R1-F1
#
_entry.id   AF-A0A2P6R9R1-F1
#
_cell.length_a   1.000
_cell.length_b   1.000
_cell.length_c   1.000
_cell.angle_alpha   90.00
_cell.angle_beta   90.00
_cell.angle_gamma   90.00
#
_symmetry.space_group_name_H-M   'P 1'
#
loop_
_entity.id
_entity.type
_entity.pdbx_description
1 polymer ?
#
loop_
_entity_poly.entity_id
_entity_poly.type
_entity_poly.pdbx_seq_one_letter_code
_entity_poly.pdbx_strand_id
1 'polypeptide(L)' 'MLNILASRNASIVFIASIAGVIALPRLSTYAGSKSALIQISKNLACEWARDNIRTNTVAPWDVNTPHRSHCRA' A
#
# COMPACT_ATOMS: atom_id res chain seq x y z
N MET A 1 -14.78 -14.73 6.53
CA MET A 1 -14.49 -13.81 5.41
C MET A 1 -15.06 -12.45 5.79
N LEU A 2 -14.21 -11.43 6.02
CA LEU A 2 -14.66 -10.09 6.44
C LEU A 2 -15.44 -9.45 5.29
N ASN A 3 -16.75 -9.26 5.46
CA ASN A 3 -17.60 -8.65 4.44
C ASN A 3 -17.48 -7.12 4.49
N ILE A 4 -16.41 -6.61 3.90
CA ILE A 4 -16.10 -5.18 3.83
C ILE A 4 -17.21 -4.38 3.13
N LEU A 5 -17.95 -5.02 2.21
CA LEU A 5 -19.08 -4.44 1.48
C LEU A 5 -20.32 -4.22 2.37
N ALA A 6 -20.40 -4.87 3.54
CA ALA A 6 -21.51 -4.66 4.47
C ALA A 6 -21.36 -3.38 5.31
N SER A 7 -20.17 -2.77 5.35
CA SER A 7 -19.92 -1.59 6.17
C SER A 7 -20.22 -0.32 5.39
N ARG A 8 -21.19 0.48 5.87
CA ARG A 8 -21.65 1.72 5.23
C ARG A 8 -20.55 2.75 4.94
N ASN A 9 -19.45 2.71 5.70
CA ASN A 9 -18.31 3.63 5.60
C ASN A 9 -16.97 2.86 5.69
N ALA A 10 -16.77 1.85 4.84
CA ALA A 10 -15.51 1.11 4.85
C ALA A 10 -14.33 1.99 4.38
N SER A 11 -13.18 1.82 5.03
CA SER A 11 -11.93 2.46 4.61
C SER A 11 -10.78 1.47 4.67
N ILE A 12 -10.01 1.40 3.58
CA ILE A 12 -8.89 0.49 3.41
C ILE A 12 -7.64 1.33 3.14
N VAL A 13 -6.56 1.04 3.86
CA VAL A 13 -5.28 1.70 3.68
C VAL A 13 -4.21 0.65 3.37
N PHE A 14 -3.59 0.77 2.20
CA PHE A 14 -2.45 -0.06 1.80
C PHE A 14 -1.13 0.59 2.20
N ILE A 15 -0.19 -0.21 2.69
CA ILE A 15 1.16 0.23 3.00
C ILE A 15 2.10 -0.16 1.85
N ALA A 16 2.36 0.80 0.97
CA ALA A 16 3.32 0.66 -0.11
C ALA A 16 4.74 0.99 0.39
N SER A 17 5.56 1.56 -0.47
CA SER A 17 6.90 2.09 -0.18
C SER A 17 7.22 3.11 -1.26
N ILE A 18 8.10 4.06 -0.95
CA ILE A 18 8.63 4.96 -1.95
C ILE A 18 9.34 4.23 -3.11
N ALA A 19 9.86 3.02 -2.86
CA ALA A 19 10.43 2.16 -3.89
C ALA A 19 9.41 1.78 -4.98
N GLY A 20 8.11 1.88 -4.70
CA GLY A 20 7.04 1.69 -5.68
C GLY A 20 6.70 2.94 -6.50
N VAL A 21 7.25 4.10 -6.14
CA VAL A 21 7.05 5.38 -6.83
C VAL A 21 8.29 5.79 -7.62
N ILE A 22 9.48 5.59 -7.02
CA ILE A 22 10.76 5.91 -7.65
C ILE A 22 11.65 4.67 -7.75
N ALA A 23 12.53 4.64 -8.75
CA ALA A 23 13.47 3.55 -8.92
C ALA A 23 14.59 3.60 -7.87
N LEU A 24 14.77 2.50 -7.13
CA LEU A 24 15.88 2.30 -6.21
C LEU A 24 16.70 1.08 -6.64
N PRO A 25 18.04 1.20 -6.76
CA PRO A 25 18.88 0.07 -7.16
C PRO A 25 18.79 -1.06 -6.11
N ARG A 26 18.90 -2.31 -6.58
CA ARG A 26 18.87 -3.55 -5.77
C ARG A 26 17.51 -3.92 -5.14
N LEU A 27 16.45 -3.17 -5.45
CA LEU A 27 15.10 -3.40 -4.90
C LEU A 27 14.06 -3.76 -5.98
N SER A 28 14.45 -4.24 -7.17
CA SER A 28 13.55 -4.37 -8.33
C SER A 28 12.26 -5.17 -8.05
N THR A 29 12.35 -6.33 -7.40
CA THR A 29 11.17 -7.15 -7.07
C THR A 29 10.31 -6.51 -5.99
N TYR A 30 10.93 -5.97 -4.94
CA TYR A 30 10.25 -5.24 -3.88
C TYR A 30 9.53 -3.99 -4.41
N ALA A 31 10.22 -3.18 -5.22
CA ALA A 31 9.70 -2.02 -5.92
C ALA A 31 8.49 -2.39 -6.79
N GLY A 32 8.59 -3.49 -7.56
CA GLY A 32 7.49 -4.02 -8.36
C GLY A 32 6.27 -4.43 -7.52
N SER A 33 6.47 -5.15 -6.40
CA SER A 33 5.36 -5.50 -5.51
C SER A 33 4.72 -4.26 -4.87
N LYS A 34 5.52 -3.26 -4.50
CA LYS A 34 5.03 -2.02 -3.88
C LYS A 34 4.35 -1.09 -4.89
N SER A 35 4.76 -1.08 -6.16
CA SER A 35 4.07 -0.36 -7.23
C SER A 35 2.74 -1.03 -7.60
N ALA A 36 2.67 -2.37 -7.57
CA ALA A 36 1.43 -3.10 -7.76
C ALA A 36 0.36 -2.70 -6.73
N LEU A 37 0.72 -2.54 -5.45
CA LEU A 37 -0.20 -2.07 -4.42
C LEU A 37 -0.77 -0.67 -4.71
N ILE A 38 0.06 0.22 -5.26
CA ILE A 38 -0.38 1.57 -5.63
C ILE A 38 -1.44 1.49 -6.74
N GLN A 39 -1.22 0.68 -7.78
CA GLN A 39 -2.20 0.53 -8.85
C GLN A 39 -3.45 -0.22 -8.41
N ILE A 40 -3.32 -1.28 -7.61
CA ILE A 40 -4.47 -1.99 -7.06
C ILE A 40 -5.35 -1.03 -6.24
N SER A 41 -4.77 -0.21 -5.36
CA SER A 41 -5.56 0.73 -4.57
C SER A 41 -6.33 1.72 -5.43
N LYS A 42 -5.76 2.21 -6.54
CA LYS A 42 -6.44 3.13 -7.45
C LYS A 42 -7.60 2.45 -8.18
N ASN A 43 -7.39 1.23 -8.67
CA ASN A 43 -8.45 0.46 -9.32
C ASN A 43 -9.60 0.19 -8.34
N LEU A 44 -9.27 -0.26 -7.13
CA LEU A 44 -10.25 -0.49 -6.07
C LEU A 44 -10.98 0.79 -5.64
N ALA A 45 -10.31 1.95 -5.67
CA ALA A 45 -10.95 3.24 -5.39
C ALA A 45 -12.06 3.52 -6.41
N CYS A 46 -11.80 3.27 -7.69
CA CYS A 46 -12.76 3.46 -8.77
C CYS A 46 -13.90 2.42 -8.71
N GLU A 47 -13.56 1.16 -8.46
CA GLU A 47 -14.54 0.07 -8.40
C GLU A 47 -15.51 0.24 -7.22
N TRP A 48 -15.00 0.60 -6.04
CA TRP A 48 -15.80 0.67 -4.82
C TRP A 48 -16.28 2.08 -4.43
N ALA A 49 -16.04 3.07 -5.30
CA ALA A 49 -16.54 4.44 -5.08
C ALA A 49 -18.07 4.48 -4.90
N ARG A 50 -18.80 3.65 -5.67
CA ARG A 50 -20.28 3.59 -5.60
C ARG A 50 -20.79 3.00 -4.29
N ASP A 51 -19.99 2.15 -3.66
CA ASP A 51 -20.30 1.50 -2.40
C ASP A 51 -19.87 2.33 -1.18
N ASN A 52 -19.46 3.59 -1.39
CA ASN A 52 -18.97 4.50 -0.35
C ASN A 52 -17.74 3.95 0.40
N ILE A 53 -16.90 3.18 -0.29
CA ILE A 53 -15.68 2.60 0.26
C ILE A 53 -14.48 3.42 -0.20
N ARG A 54 -13.64 3.84 0.76
CA ARG A 54 -12.43 4.61 0.47
C ARG A 54 -11.21 3.73 0.51
N THR A 55 -10.42 3.71 -0.56
CA THR A 55 -9.11 3.06 -0.58
C THR A 55 -8.02 4.11 -0.73
N ASN A 56 -6.98 4.01 0.09
CA ASN A 56 -5.81 4.87 0.02
C ASN A 56 -4.54 4.05 0.12
N THR A 57 -3.44 4.59 -0.40
CA THR A 57 -2.12 4.01 -0.26
C THR A 57 -1.18 5.00 0.39
N VAL A 58 -0.47 4.56 1.42
CA VAL A 58 0.63 5.31 2.03
C VAL A 58 1.93 4.69 1.57
N ALA A 59 2.86 5.52 1.09
CA ALA A 59 4.18 5.09 0.65
C ALA A 59 5.26 5.68 1.58
N PRO A 60 5.64 4.99 2.66
CA PRO A 60 6.71 5.45 3.53
C PRO A 60 8.06 5.40 2.82
N TRP A 61 8.95 6.31 3.23
CA TRP A 61 10.37 6.21 2.91
C TRP A 61 11.04 5.28 3.92
N ASP A 62 11.80 5.86 4.84
CA ASP A 62 12.59 5.15 5.81
C ASP A 62 11.99 5.37 7.19
N VAL A 63 11.57 4.29 7.84
CA VAL A 63 10.84 4.32 9.11
C VAL A 63 11.65 3.55 10.16
N ASN A 64 11.83 4.15 11.33
CA ASN A 64 12.51 3.50 12.44
C ASN A 64 11.61 2.39 13.00
N THR A 65 11.85 1.17 12.53
CA THR A 65 11.16 -0.05 12.97
C THR A 65 12.17 -1.09 13.44
N PRO A 66 11.77 -2.06 14.29
CA PRO A 66 12.68 -3.10 14.78
C PRO A 66 13.37 -3.91 13.67
N HIS A 67 12.73 -4.08 12.51
CA HIS A 67 13.32 -4.71 11.33
C HIS A 67 14.60 -3.98 10.86
N ARG A 68 14.62 -2.64 10.96
CA ARG A 68 15.78 -1.82 10.59
C ARG A 68 16.89 -1.81 11.65
N SER A 69 16.56 -1.90 12.94
CA SER A 69 17.58 -1.95 14.01
C SER A 69 18.40 -3.23 13.96
N HIS A 70 17.83 -4.34 13.47
CA HIS A 70 18.56 -5.61 13.31
C HIS A 70 19.49 -5.62 12.08
N CYS A 71 19.29 -4.73 11.11
CA CYS A 71 20.13 -4.64 9.90
C CYS A 71 21.28 -3.62 10.02
N ARG A 72 21.40 -2.89 11.13
CA ARG A 72 22.59 -2.07 11.44
C ARG A 72 23.56 -2.88 12.31
N ALA A 73 24.28 -3.80 11.69
CA ALA A 73 25.45 -4.48 12.26
C ALA A 73 26.53 -4.58 11.18
#